data_AF-A0A327KXT8-F1
#
_entry.id   AF-A0A327KXT8-F1
#
_cell.length_a   1.000
_cell.length_b   1.000
_cell.length_c   1.000
_cell.angle_alpha   90.00
_cell.angle_beta   90.00
_cell.angle_gamma   90.00
#
_symmetry.space_group_name_H-M   'P 1'
#
loop_
_entity.id
_entity.type
_entity.pdbx_description
1 polymer ?
#
loop_
_entity_poly.entity_id
_entity_poly.type
_entity_poly.pdbx_seq_one_letter_code
_entity_poly.pdbx_strand_id
1 'polypeptide(L)'
;MSMLPRVTEQTRELIAREFDTRGPDICTAEVVAHLKRHNPELLDMATRCAADVGDSRKVMSGFAMFFRLLVPGLPMSGDLSPLPAVSEETRARLVRDIDAQGTEAFTMEAISEFERSNPELLQMAHNFATRSHQYLLAMQGFALIYKALVLQSTDQRSRLH
;
A
#
# COMPACT_ATOMS: atom_id res chain seq x y z
N MET A 1 0.10 -1.69 -17.82
CA MET A 1 -0.12 -0.34 -17.25
C MET A 1 -0.81 -0.54 -15.91
N SER A 2 -0.21 -0.10 -14.81
CA SER A 2 -0.85 -0.13 -13.49
C SER A 2 -2.09 0.76 -13.52
N MET A 3 -3.25 0.23 -13.12
CA MET A 3 -4.52 0.96 -13.11
C MET A 3 -4.85 1.55 -11.73
N LEU A 4 -3.90 1.56 -10.81
CA LEU A 4 -4.09 2.24 -9.54
C LEU A 4 -4.23 3.76 -9.76
N PRO A 5 -5.08 4.44 -8.99
CA PRO A 5 -5.21 5.89 -9.08
C PRO A 5 -3.85 6.57 -8.97
N ARG A 6 -3.53 7.42 -9.95
CA ARG A 6 -2.25 8.12 -9.96
C ARG A 6 -2.25 9.21 -8.90
N VAL A 7 -1.36 9.09 -7.93
CA VAL A 7 -1.18 10.12 -6.90
C VAL A 7 -0.49 11.34 -7.52
N THR A 8 -1.06 12.52 -7.26
CA THR A 8 -0.47 13.81 -7.65
C THR A 8 0.17 14.47 -6.44
N GLU A 9 1.08 15.42 -6.68
CA GLU A 9 1.70 16.22 -5.61
C GLU A 9 0.63 16.94 -4.75
N GLN A 10 -0.38 17.52 -5.40
CA GLN A 10 -1.50 18.16 -4.70
C GLN A 10 -2.25 17.19 -3.77
N THR A 11 -2.51 15.97 -4.23
CA THR A 11 -3.11 14.91 -3.41
C THR A 11 -2.18 14.54 -2.24
N ARG A 12 -0.88 14.43 -2.50
CA ARG A 12 0.13 14.12 -1.48
C ARG A 12 0.16 15.15 -0.37
N GLU A 13 0.17 16.43 -0.72
CA GLU A 13 0.14 17.53 0.25
C GLU A 13 -1.16 17.57 1.06
N LEU A 14 -2.31 17.38 0.39
CA LEU A 14 -3.61 17.39 1.04
C LEU A 14 -3.69 16.32 2.13
N ILE A 15 -3.32 15.07 1.79
CA ILE A 15 -3.39 13.95 2.73
C ILE A 15 -2.32 14.07 3.82
N ALA A 16 -1.12 14.58 3.51
CA ALA A 16 -0.12 14.86 4.53
C ALA A 16 -0.66 15.86 5.58
N ARG A 17 -1.27 16.97 5.13
CA ARG A 17 -1.92 17.94 6.02
C ARG A 17 -3.07 17.35 6.80
N GLU A 18 -3.85 16.44 6.21
CA GLU A 18 -4.92 15.74 6.91
C GLU A 18 -4.36 14.94 8.11
N PHE A 19 -3.30 14.16 7.90
CA PHE A 19 -2.64 13.39 8.95
C PHE A 19 -2.01 14.29 10.02
N ASP A 20 -1.41 15.42 9.63
CA ASP A 20 -0.84 16.38 10.57
C ASP A 20 -1.93 17.07 11.42
N THR A 21 -3.09 17.37 10.82
CA THR A 21 -4.19 18.10 11.48
C THR A 21 -5.03 17.19 12.38
N ARG A 22 -5.40 16.01 11.89
CA ARG A 22 -6.27 15.05 12.60
C ARG A 22 -5.49 14.14 13.53
N GLY A 23 -4.18 14.02 13.30
CA GLY A 23 -3.30 13.10 14.02
C GLY A 23 -3.21 11.74 13.33
N PRO A 24 -1.99 11.17 13.22
CA PRO A 24 -1.74 9.93 12.49
C PRO A 24 -2.50 8.73 13.06
N ASP A 25 -2.73 8.69 14.37
CA ASP A 25 -3.43 7.57 15.02
C ASP A 25 -4.90 7.47 14.61
N ILE A 26 -5.60 8.61 14.52
CA ILE A 26 -7.01 8.66 14.14
C ILE A 26 -7.15 8.23 12.67
N CYS A 27 -6.33 8.80 11.78
CA CYS A 27 -6.33 8.42 10.37
C CYS A 27 -5.97 6.93 10.18
N THR A 28 -5.00 6.42 10.95
CA THR A 28 -4.62 4.99 10.89
C THR A 28 -5.75 4.09 11.35
N ALA A 29 -6.42 4.42 12.45
CA ALA A 29 -7.53 3.64 12.97
C ALA A 29 -8.69 3.55 11.97
N GLU A 30 -9.01 4.66 11.29
CA GLU A 30 -10.02 4.69 10.22
C GLU A 30 -9.63 3.82 9.02
N VAL A 31 -8.37 3.89 8.58
CA VAL A 31 -7.86 3.02 7.50
C VAL A 31 -7.91 1.56 7.88
N VAL A 32 -7.48 1.22 9.09
CA VAL A 32 -7.55 -0.16 9.57
C VAL A 32 -8.99 -0.64 9.64
N ALA A 33 -9.93 0.17 10.13
CA ALA A 33 -11.35 -0.19 10.20
C ALA A 33 -11.94 -0.43 8.80
N HIS A 34 -11.59 0.40 7.82
CA HIS A 34 -12.00 0.24 6.42
C HIS A 34 -11.43 -1.05 5.81
N LEU A 35 -10.12 -1.27 5.95
CA LEU A 35 -9.46 -2.46 5.42
C LEU A 35 -9.99 -3.75 6.05
N LYS A 36 -10.31 -3.75 7.36
CA LYS A 36 -10.92 -4.92 8.02
C LYS A 36 -12.23 -5.36 7.36
N ARG A 37 -13.01 -4.42 6.84
CA ARG A 37 -14.31 -4.72 6.19
C ARG A 37 -14.17 -5.10 4.73
N HIS A 38 -13.28 -4.43 4.00
CA HIS A 38 -13.27 -4.50 2.54
C HIS A 38 -12.03 -5.17 1.94
N ASN A 39 -10.94 -5.29 2.70
CA ASN A 39 -9.67 -5.83 2.19
C ASN A 39 -8.82 -6.45 3.33
N PRO A 40 -9.34 -7.49 4.01
CA PRO A 40 -8.68 -8.07 5.19
C PRO A 40 -7.32 -8.72 4.87
N GLU A 41 -7.15 -9.29 3.68
CA GLU A 41 -5.87 -9.86 3.24
C GLU A 41 -4.79 -8.78 3.12
N LEU A 42 -5.13 -7.63 2.53
CA LEU A 42 -4.19 -6.51 2.44
C LEU A 42 -3.80 -5.98 3.81
N LEU A 43 -4.75 -5.97 4.76
CA LEU A 43 -4.48 -5.59 6.14
C LEU A 43 -3.56 -6.60 6.84
N ASP A 44 -3.79 -7.90 6.65
CA ASP A 44 -2.91 -8.95 7.21
C ASP A 44 -1.49 -8.78 6.67
N MET A 45 -1.33 -8.59 5.35
CA MET A 45 -0.05 -8.32 4.72
C MET A 45 0.64 -7.09 5.33
N ALA A 46 -0.07 -5.96 5.43
CA ALA A 46 0.48 -4.72 6.00
C ALA A 46 0.88 -4.89 7.47
N THR A 47 0.07 -5.62 8.24
CA THR A 47 0.32 -5.89 9.66
C THR A 47 1.57 -6.75 9.85
N ARG A 48 1.76 -7.78 9.01
CA ARG A 48 2.98 -8.60 9.02
C ARG A 48 4.21 -7.78 8.65
N CYS A 49 4.14 -7.01 7.57
CA CYS A 49 5.24 -6.10 7.21
C CYS A 49 5.57 -5.11 8.34
N ALA A 50 4.56 -4.57 9.02
CA ALA A 50 4.77 -3.66 10.14
C ALA A 50 5.44 -4.34 11.35
N ALA A 51 5.15 -5.62 11.59
CA ALA A 51 5.83 -6.41 12.62
C ALA A 51 7.30 -6.68 12.25
N ASP A 52 7.57 -6.99 10.98
CA ASP A 52 8.94 -7.31 10.50
C ASP A 52 9.86 -6.07 10.49
N VAL A 53 9.32 -4.89 10.19
CA VAL A 53 10.09 -3.63 10.14
C VAL A 53 10.40 -3.09 11.54
N GLY A 54 9.58 -3.39 12.56
CA GLY A 54 9.78 -2.93 13.93
C GLY A 54 8.58 -2.16 14.48
N ASP A 55 8.72 -0.86 14.78
CA ASP A 55 7.68 0.00 15.37
C ASP A 55 6.36 -0.05 14.57
N SER A 56 5.52 -1.03 14.92
CA SER A 56 4.40 -1.42 14.09
C SER A 56 3.37 -0.32 14.02
N ARG A 57 3.26 0.52 15.06
CA ARG A 57 2.36 1.67 15.07
C ARG A 57 2.79 2.71 14.05
N LYS A 58 4.09 3.05 14.04
CA LYS A 58 4.63 4.02 13.08
C LYS A 58 4.56 3.48 11.65
N VAL A 59 4.87 2.21 11.44
CA VAL A 59 4.81 1.57 10.12
C VAL A 59 3.38 1.45 9.60
N MET A 60 2.44 1.07 10.46
CA MET A 60 1.02 1.07 10.10
C MET A 60 0.50 2.47 9.75
N SER A 61 1.02 3.53 10.38
CA SER A 61 0.69 4.89 9.98
C SER A 61 1.21 5.24 8.59
N GLY A 62 2.42 4.79 8.24
CA GLY A 62 2.95 4.90 6.87
C GLY A 62 2.07 4.16 5.84
N PHE A 63 1.64 2.93 6.15
CA PHE A 63 0.71 2.18 5.29
C PHE A 63 -0.68 2.83 5.21
N ALA A 64 -1.16 3.43 6.30
CA ALA A 64 -2.43 4.15 6.29
C ALA A 64 -2.35 5.38 5.37
N MET A 65 -1.28 6.14 5.42
CA MET A 65 -1.05 7.27 4.51
C MET A 65 -0.95 6.80 3.06
N PHE A 66 -0.21 5.70 2.81
CA PHE A 66 -0.15 5.06 1.49
C PHE A 66 -1.54 4.73 0.93
N PHE A 67 -2.37 4.06 1.73
CA PHE A 67 -3.72 3.70 1.33
C PHE A 67 -4.59 4.93 1.10
N ARG A 68 -4.53 5.91 2.01
CA ARG A 68 -5.33 7.15 1.90
C ARG A 68 -4.98 7.97 0.67
N LEU A 69 -3.71 7.97 0.24
CA LEU A 69 -3.27 8.64 -0.98
C LEU A 69 -3.83 8.02 -2.26
N LEU A 70 -3.98 6.70 -2.28
CA LEU A 70 -4.65 6.00 -3.37
C LEU A 70 -6.16 6.24 -3.39
N VAL A 71 -6.72 6.72 -2.28
CA VAL A 71 -8.17 6.89 -2.09
C VAL A 71 -8.51 8.23 -1.44
N PRO A 72 -8.16 9.38 -2.07
CA PRO A 72 -8.22 10.69 -1.42
C PRO A 72 -9.65 11.20 -1.20
N GLY A 73 -10.64 10.64 -1.92
CA GLY A 73 -12.01 11.15 -1.95
C GLY A 73 -13.08 10.31 -1.25
N LEU A 74 -12.77 9.13 -0.70
CA LEU A 74 -13.81 8.35 -0.03
C LEU A 74 -13.92 8.66 1.46
N PRO A 75 -15.16 8.79 1.97
CA PRO A 75 -15.39 8.65 3.39
C PRO A 75 -14.99 7.22 3.80
N MET A 76 -14.16 7.09 4.82
CA MET A 76 -13.70 5.82 5.40
C MET A 76 -14.84 4.95 5.99
N SER A 77 -16.08 5.41 5.84
CA SER A 77 -17.34 4.81 6.29
C SER A 77 -18.25 4.37 5.14
N GLY A 78 -17.82 4.45 3.88
CA GLY A 78 -18.62 3.99 2.72
C GLY A 78 -18.42 2.51 2.38
N ASP A 79 -19.49 1.84 1.93
CA ASP A 79 -19.52 0.39 1.63
C ASP A 79 -18.75 -0.02 0.37
N LEU A 80 -18.30 0.92 -0.45
CA LEU A 80 -17.56 0.67 -1.69
C LEU A 80 -16.09 1.05 -1.53
N SER A 81 -15.21 0.06 -1.46
CA SER A 81 -13.77 0.31 -1.60
C SER A 81 -13.43 0.41 -3.09
N PRO A 82 -12.89 1.53 -3.59
CA PRO A 82 -12.50 1.66 -5.00
C PRO A 82 -11.18 0.93 -5.30
N LEU A 83 -10.49 0.47 -4.25
CA LEU A 83 -9.28 -0.31 -4.42
C LEU A 83 -9.61 -1.79 -4.59
N PRO A 84 -8.85 -2.49 -5.44
CA PRO A 84 -9.01 -3.90 -5.66
C PRO A 84 -8.87 -4.66 -4.33
N ALA A 85 -9.88 -5.45 -3.98
CA ALA A 85 -9.88 -6.31 -2.81
C ALA A 85 -8.91 -7.47 -3.04
N VAL A 86 -7.77 -7.44 -2.34
CA VAL A 86 -6.73 -8.47 -2.48
C VAL A 86 -7.30 -9.77 -1.95
N SER A 87 -7.22 -10.80 -2.80
CA SER A 87 -7.64 -12.16 -2.49
C SER A 87 -6.46 -13.00 -1.99
N GLU A 88 -6.79 -14.07 -1.30
CA GLU A 88 -5.83 -15.10 -0.90
C GLU A 88 -5.07 -15.67 -2.12
N GLU A 89 -5.74 -15.78 -3.27
CA GLU A 89 -5.13 -16.22 -4.53
C GLU A 89 -4.01 -15.27 -5.00
N THR A 90 -4.26 -13.95 -4.95
CA THR A 90 -3.24 -12.94 -5.28
C THR A 90 -2.07 -13.02 -4.31
N ARG A 91 -2.34 -13.20 -3.01
CA ARG A 91 -1.30 -13.37 -2.00
C ARG A 91 -0.47 -14.63 -2.26
N ALA A 92 -1.10 -15.77 -2.56
CA ALA A 92 -0.40 -17.01 -2.87
C ALA A 92 0.46 -16.88 -4.14
N ARG A 93 -0.03 -16.13 -5.14
CA ARG A 93 0.75 -15.83 -6.35
C ARG A 93 2.00 -14.99 -6.03
N LEU A 94 1.86 -13.94 -5.21
CA LEU A 94 3.01 -13.13 -4.78
C LEU A 94 4.09 -13.96 -4.09
N VAL A 95 3.68 -14.89 -3.21
CA VAL A 95 4.63 -15.80 -2.54
C VAL A 95 5.38 -16.64 -3.56
N ARG A 96 4.66 -17.26 -4.52
CA ARG A 96 5.31 -18.04 -5.59
C ARG A 96 6.25 -17.21 -6.45
N ASP A 97 5.87 -15.98 -6.78
CA ASP A 97 6.71 -15.08 -7.57
C ASP A 97 7.99 -14.74 -6.78
N ILE A 98 7.89 -14.40 -5.49
CA ILE A 98 9.04 -14.14 -4.62
C ILE A 98 9.94 -15.37 -4.49
N ASP A 99 9.38 -16.56 -4.30
CA ASP A 99 10.14 -17.80 -4.19
C ASP A 99 10.89 -18.15 -5.48
N ALA A 100 10.30 -17.81 -6.65
CA ALA A 100 10.88 -18.13 -7.95
C ALA A 100 12.03 -17.18 -8.35
N GLN A 101 11.89 -15.88 -8.12
CA GLN A 101 12.89 -14.89 -8.56
C GLN A 101 13.76 -14.32 -7.43
N GLY A 102 13.41 -14.60 -6.18
CA GLY A 102 14.07 -14.06 -5.00
C GLY A 102 13.52 -12.68 -4.59
N THR A 103 13.58 -12.41 -3.28
CA THR A 103 13.02 -11.19 -2.67
C THR A 103 13.64 -9.90 -3.22
N GLU A 104 14.95 -9.88 -3.48
CA GLU A 104 15.65 -8.71 -3.99
C GLU A 104 15.18 -8.34 -5.40
N ALA A 105 15.22 -9.31 -6.33
CA ALA A 105 14.78 -9.11 -7.71
C ALA A 105 13.30 -8.71 -7.77
N PHE A 106 12.43 -9.38 -6.99
CA PHE A 106 11.02 -9.03 -6.87
C PHE A 106 10.84 -7.58 -6.41
N THR A 107 11.58 -7.17 -5.36
CA THR A 107 11.47 -5.82 -4.80
C THR A 107 11.94 -4.76 -5.80
N MET A 108 13.06 -5.00 -6.48
CA MET A 108 13.58 -4.07 -7.50
C MET A 108 12.61 -3.91 -8.67
N GLU A 109 12.02 -5.01 -9.14
CA GLU A 109 11.03 -4.97 -10.21
C GLU A 109 9.77 -4.20 -9.78
N ALA A 110 9.28 -4.48 -8.56
CA ALA A 110 8.13 -3.80 -7.99
C ALA A 110 8.39 -2.30 -7.81
N ILE A 111 9.55 -1.89 -7.28
CA ILE A 111 9.93 -0.47 -7.17
C ILE A 111 10.04 0.17 -8.55
N SER A 112 10.63 -0.51 -9.54
CA SER A 112 10.74 0.01 -10.90
C SER A 112 9.38 0.22 -11.56
N GLU A 113 8.40 -0.65 -11.30
CA GLU A 113 7.01 -0.46 -11.75
C GLU A 113 6.31 0.66 -10.98
N PHE A 114 6.58 0.74 -9.68
CA PHE A 114 6.03 1.74 -8.78
C PHE A 114 6.48 3.14 -9.17
N GLU A 115 7.77 3.34 -9.47
CA GLU A 115 8.36 4.59 -9.95
C GLU A 115 7.73 5.07 -11.26
N ARG A 116 7.58 4.17 -12.24
CA ARG A 116 6.99 4.48 -13.55
C ARG A 116 5.51 4.87 -13.47
N SER A 117 4.77 4.26 -12.54
CA SER A 117 3.31 4.39 -12.50
C SER A 117 2.84 5.45 -11.51
N ASN A 118 3.50 5.55 -10.35
CA ASN A 118 3.06 6.31 -9.19
C ASN A 118 4.25 6.94 -8.44
N PRO A 119 5.01 7.86 -9.08
CA PRO A 119 6.22 8.44 -8.51
C PRO A 119 5.99 9.21 -7.20
N GLU A 120 4.86 9.92 -7.07
CA GLU A 120 4.53 10.65 -5.83
C GLU A 120 4.25 9.73 -4.64
N LEU A 121 3.59 8.60 -4.89
CA LEU A 121 3.32 7.60 -3.86
C LEU A 121 4.61 6.86 -3.49
N LEU A 122 5.51 6.62 -4.46
CA LEU A 122 6.85 6.11 -4.19
C LEU A 122 7.68 7.11 -3.37
N GLN A 123 7.60 8.41 -3.69
CA GLN A 123 8.29 9.44 -2.92
C GLN A 123 7.80 9.49 -1.47
N MET A 124 6.50 9.32 -1.24
CA MET A 124 5.97 9.17 0.13
C MET A 124 6.55 7.94 0.84
N ALA A 125 6.56 6.77 0.19
CA ALA A 125 7.14 5.55 0.75
C ALA A 125 8.63 5.72 1.07
N HIS A 126 9.39 6.36 0.18
CA HIS A 126 10.81 6.67 0.37
C HIS A 126 11.01 7.63 1.55
N ASN A 127 10.24 8.72 1.61
CA ASN A 127 10.27 9.68 2.71
C ASN A 127 9.91 9.04 4.05
N PHE A 128 9.05 8.01 4.07
CA PHE A 128 8.79 7.23 5.27
C PHE A 128 10.00 6.36 5.62
N ALA A 129 10.52 5.59 4.65
CA ALA A 129 11.60 4.64 4.84
C ALA A 129 12.90 5.31 5.31
N THR A 130 13.23 6.52 4.83
CA THR A 130 14.41 7.29 5.28
C THR A 130 14.35 7.68 6.75
N ARG A 131 13.14 7.77 7.33
CA ARG A 131 12.89 8.02 8.76
C ARG A 131 12.70 6.74 9.57
N SER A 132 12.86 5.57 8.95
CA SER A 132 12.86 4.27 9.59
C SER A 132 14.30 3.80 9.81
N HIS A 133 14.54 3.08 10.91
CA HIS A 133 15.84 2.43 11.16
C HIS A 133 16.09 1.27 10.18
N GLN A 134 15.03 0.76 9.55
CA GLN A 134 15.00 -0.40 8.67
C GLN A 134 14.52 0.03 7.27
N TYR A 135 15.29 0.87 6.60
CA TYR A 135 14.93 1.44 5.28
C TYR A 135 14.53 0.37 4.27
N LEU A 136 15.36 -0.67 4.11
CA LEU A 136 15.15 -1.73 3.12
C LEU A 136 13.87 -2.51 3.38
N LEU A 137 13.63 -2.93 4.64
CA LEU A 137 12.41 -3.66 5.01
C LEU A 137 11.16 -2.79 4.81
N ALA A 138 11.23 -1.49 5.13
CA ALA A 138 10.11 -0.59 4.90
C ALA A 138 9.78 -0.46 3.41
N MET A 139 10.80 -0.28 2.56
CA MET A 139 10.61 -0.22 1.11
C MET A 139 10.09 -1.54 0.52
N GLN A 140 10.58 -2.69 1.00
CA GLN A 140 10.06 -4.00 0.63
C GLN A 140 8.57 -4.13 0.98
N GLY A 141 8.16 -3.70 2.18
CA GLY A 141 6.76 -3.69 2.58
C GLY A 141 5.88 -2.85 1.65
N PHE A 142 6.28 -1.61 1.34
CA PHE A 142 5.52 -0.77 0.39
C PHE A 142 5.48 -1.36 -1.02
N ALA A 143 6.59 -1.91 -1.50
CA ALA A 143 6.67 -2.55 -2.82
C ALA A 143 5.74 -3.78 -2.90
N LEU A 144 5.71 -4.62 -1.85
CA LEU A 144 4.83 -5.78 -1.76
C LEU A 144 3.35 -5.37 -1.79
N ILE A 145 2.95 -4.39 -0.96
CA ILE A 145 1.58 -3.88 -0.89
C ILE A 145 1.16 -3.27 -2.24
N TYR A 146 2.04 -2.49 -2.86
CA TYR A 146 1.80 -1.93 -4.19
C TYR A 146 1.58 -3.03 -5.24
N LYS A 147 2.47 -4.03 -5.31
CA LYS A 147 2.39 -5.12 -6.28
C LYS A 147 1.11 -5.96 -6.08
N ALA A 148 0.70 -6.19 -4.83
CA ALA A 148 -0.55 -6.89 -4.53
C ALA A 148 -1.77 -6.20 -5.12
N LEU A 149 -1.86 -4.88 -4.95
CA LEU A 149 -2.93 -4.06 -5.51
C LEU A 149 -2.89 -4.07 -7.05
N VAL A 150 -1.71 -3.97 -7.66
CA VAL A 150 -1.56 -4.02 -9.12
C VAL A 150 -2.00 -5.38 -9.68
N LEU A 151 -1.54 -6.49 -9.11
CA LEU A 151 -1.91 -7.83 -9.56
C LEU A 151 -3.41 -8.06 -9.44
N GLN A 152 -3.99 -7.71 -8.30
CA GLN A 152 -5.43 -7.88 -8.09
C GLN A 152 -6.26 -7.00 -9.05
N SER A 153 -5.82 -5.77 -9.35
CA SER A 153 -6.49 -4.92 -10.33
C SER A 153 -6.47 -5.52 -11.74
N THR A 154 -5.38 -6.19 -12.09
CA THR A 154 -5.21 -6.84 -13.40
C THR A 154 -6.09 -8.09 -13.50
N ASP A 155 -6.13 -8.90 -12.44
CA ASP A 155 -6.92 -10.14 -12.38
C ASP A 155 -8.44 -9.88 -12.42
N GLN A 156 -8.93 -8.91 -11.64
CA GLN A 156 -10.35 -8.51 -11.66
C GLN A 156 -10.79 -8.09 -13.06
N ARG A 157 -9.91 -7.44 -13.82
CA ARG A 157 -10.19 -7.04 -15.19
C ARG A 157 -10.19 -8.21 -16.17
N SER A 158 -9.27 -9.17 -16.03
CA SER A 158 -9.28 -10.37 -16.89
C SER A 158 -10.51 -11.24 -16.71
N ARG A 159 -11.19 -11.15 -15.56
CA ARG A 159 -12.46 -11.86 -15.30
C ARG A 159 -13.69 -11.14 -15.86
N LEU A 160 -13.56 -9.86 -16.23
CA LEU A 160 -14.63 -9.02 -16.78
C LEU A 160 -14.63 -8.96 -18.32
N HIS A 161 -13.61 -9.53 -18.98
CA HIS A 161 -13.47 -9.65 -20.43
C HIS A 161 -13.54 -11.11 -20.85
#